data_AF-A0A8J7PVZ0-F1
#
_entry.id   AF-A0A8J7PVZ0-F1
#
_cell.length_a   1.000
_cell.length_b   1.000
_cell.length_c   1.000
_cell.angle_alpha   90.00
_cell.angle_beta   90.00
_cell.angle_gamma   90.00
#
_symmetry.space_group_name_H-M   'P 1'
#
loop_
_entity.id
_entity.type
_entity.pdbx_description
1 polymer ?
#
loop_
_entity_poly.entity_id
_entity_poly.type
_entity_poly.pdbx_seq_one_letter_code
_entity_poly.pdbx_strand_id
1 'polypeptide(L)'
;MPRTPDVATVSALARQLEVAGRVREIGGGWDSRAFEVGDWIFRFARTPAAAKSHRREFALLPELARTLPFRVPVPEFAGAWAGTHYLAHRTIAGRPLSAGDDVSALPAMLRQLHAFRLMEHESCWGTTEPSKTGRPSTDGCAAGSCRCCRRRWPRRLAWNSTRSSPPTSPRHWCIVIWWLSISWWTPTARWA
;
A
#
# COMPACT_ATOMS: atom_id res chain seq x y z
N MET A 1 -17.30 11.57 7.24
CA MET A 1 -16.80 11.16 5.91
C MET A 1 -15.29 11.36 5.88
N PRO A 2 -14.50 10.47 5.24
CA PRO A 2 -13.07 10.67 5.10
C PRO A 2 -12.79 11.98 4.36
N ARG A 3 -11.82 12.76 4.84
CA ARG A 3 -11.45 14.00 4.15
C ARG A 3 -10.71 13.63 2.86
N THR A 4 -11.14 14.21 1.75
CA THR A 4 -10.40 14.15 0.50
C THR A 4 -9.04 14.81 0.70
N PRO A 5 -7.92 14.11 0.46
CA PRO A 5 -6.60 14.73 0.55
C PRO A 5 -6.41 15.74 -0.58
N ASP A 6 -5.81 16.87 -0.26
CA ASP A 6 -5.35 17.90 -1.19
C ASP A 6 -3.83 18.12 -1.07
N VAL A 7 -3.25 18.95 -1.92
CA VAL A 7 -1.80 19.20 -1.95
C VAL A 7 -1.27 19.73 -0.61
N ALA A 8 -2.02 20.61 0.07
CA ALA A 8 -1.62 21.19 1.34
C ALA A 8 -1.57 20.13 2.46
N THR A 9 -2.59 19.29 2.50
CA THR A 9 -2.70 18.12 3.37
C THR A 9 -1.52 17.17 3.20
N VAL A 10 -1.22 16.79 1.96
CA VAL A 10 -0.13 15.85 1.66
C VAL A 10 1.22 16.49 1.99
N SER A 11 1.37 17.80 1.75
CA SER A 11 2.58 18.54 2.16
C SER A 11 2.79 18.53 3.67
N ALA A 12 1.73 18.65 4.46
CA ALA A 12 1.81 18.58 5.92
C ALA A 12 2.21 17.17 6.38
N LEU A 13 1.60 16.12 5.80
CA LEU A 13 1.96 14.73 6.10
C LEU A 13 3.42 14.42 5.70
N ALA A 14 3.86 14.85 4.52
CA ALA A 14 5.23 14.64 4.06
C ALA A 14 6.25 15.25 5.03
N ARG A 15 6.01 16.47 5.52
CA ARG A 15 6.86 17.08 6.56
C ARG A 15 6.88 16.28 7.86
N GLN A 16 5.74 15.75 8.30
CA GLN A 16 5.66 14.91 9.50
C GLN A 16 6.45 13.61 9.36
N LEU A 17 6.56 13.08 8.14
CA LEU A 17 7.32 11.87 7.81
C LEU A 17 8.76 12.18 7.37
N GLU A 18 9.21 13.44 7.50
CA GLU A 18 10.55 13.89 7.08
C GLU A 18 10.84 13.62 5.59
N VAL A 19 9.79 13.61 4.76
CA VAL A 19 9.88 13.50 3.30
C VAL A 19 9.94 14.89 2.67
N ALA A 20 11.03 15.17 1.97
CA ALA A 20 11.24 16.42 1.27
C ALA A 20 10.81 16.34 -0.20
N GLY A 21 10.21 17.40 -0.72
CA GLY A 21 9.88 17.52 -2.14
C GLY A 21 8.66 18.41 -2.40
N ARG A 22 8.54 18.89 -3.64
CA ARG A 22 7.30 19.54 -4.09
C ARG A 22 6.21 18.49 -4.19
N VAL A 23 5.05 18.81 -3.64
CA VAL A 23 3.85 17.97 -3.74
C VAL A 23 3.08 18.28 -5.01
N ARG A 24 2.74 17.25 -5.77
CA ARG A 24 1.90 17.35 -6.98
C ARG A 24 0.91 16.20 -7.01
N GLU A 25 -0.36 16.48 -7.27
CA GLU A 25 -1.33 15.43 -7.60
C GLU A 25 -1.01 14.90 -8.99
N ILE A 26 -0.78 13.59 -9.11
CA ILE A 26 -0.42 12.92 -10.37
C ILE A 26 -1.60 12.09 -10.92
N GLY A 27 -2.79 12.32 -10.39
CA GLY A 27 -4.01 11.59 -10.71
C GLY A 27 -4.26 10.44 -9.74
N GLY A 28 -5.08 9.49 -10.16
CA GLY A 28 -5.40 8.33 -9.33
C GLY A 28 -6.51 7.50 -9.96
N GLY A 29 -6.42 6.18 -9.79
CA GLY A 29 -7.45 5.26 -10.25
C GLY A 29 -8.69 5.27 -9.36
N TRP A 30 -9.58 4.31 -9.62
CA TRP A 30 -10.82 4.11 -8.89
C TRP A 30 -10.64 3.91 -7.37
N ASP A 31 -9.52 3.30 -6.97
CA ASP A 31 -9.25 2.97 -5.57
C ASP A 31 -8.46 4.03 -4.79
N SER A 32 -7.70 4.88 -5.48
CA SER A 32 -6.74 5.76 -4.81
C SER A 32 -6.60 7.11 -5.48
N ARG A 33 -6.27 8.14 -4.69
CA ARG A 33 -5.65 9.37 -5.19
C ARG A 33 -4.15 9.29 -4.97
N ALA A 34 -3.36 9.66 -5.97
CA ALA A 34 -1.91 9.58 -5.94
C ALA A 34 -1.28 10.97 -6.00
N PHE A 35 -0.27 11.17 -5.16
CA PHE A 35 0.51 12.39 -5.08
C PHE A 35 1.99 12.03 -5.17
N GLU A 36 2.72 12.78 -5.98
CA GLU A 36 4.17 12.75 -6.02
C GLU A 36 4.72 13.77 -5.02
N VAL A 37 5.72 13.38 -4.25
CA VAL A 37 6.44 14.23 -3.31
C VAL A 37 7.93 13.96 -3.45
N GLY A 38 8.62 14.74 -4.29
CA GLY A 38 10.01 14.45 -4.63
C GLY A 38 10.11 13.08 -5.31
N ASP A 39 10.82 12.13 -4.70
CA ASP A 39 10.98 10.75 -5.19
C ASP A 39 10.03 9.75 -4.51
N TRP A 40 8.95 10.24 -3.90
CA TRP A 40 7.92 9.44 -3.27
C TRP A 40 6.59 9.52 -3.99
N ILE A 41 5.86 8.41 -3.96
CA ILE A 41 4.45 8.33 -4.35
C ILE A 41 3.62 8.04 -3.11
N PHE A 42 2.70 8.94 -2.77
CA PHE A 42 1.69 8.76 -1.75
C PHE A 42 0.36 8.38 -2.40
N ARG A 43 -0.23 7.26 -1.98
CA ARG A 43 -1.55 6.80 -2.40
C ARG A 43 -2.51 6.85 -1.22
N PHE A 44 -3.64 7.53 -1.40
CA PHE A 44 -4.71 7.64 -0.41
C PHE A 44 -5.91 6.83 -0.86
N ALA A 45 -6.36 5.89 -0.03
CA ALA A 45 -7.51 5.04 -0.33
C ALA A 45 -8.79 5.87 -0.41
N ARG A 46 -9.58 5.68 -1.47
CA ARG A 46 -10.89 6.34 -1.64
C ARG A 46 -12.00 5.66 -0.84
N THR A 47 -11.82 4.38 -0.52
CA THR A 47 -12.82 3.54 0.17
C THR A 47 -12.18 2.67 1.25
N PRO A 48 -12.96 2.15 2.22
CA PRO A 48 -12.47 1.16 3.17
C PRO A 48 -11.97 -0.13 2.51
N ALA A 49 -12.55 -0.53 1.38
CA ALA A 49 -12.11 -1.67 0.60
C ALA A 49 -10.71 -1.42 0.00
N ALA A 50 -10.49 -0.25 -0.61
CA ALA A 50 -9.17 0.15 -1.08
C ALA A 50 -8.14 0.23 0.05
N ALA A 51 -8.55 0.68 1.24
CA ALA A 51 -7.67 0.69 2.42
C ALA A 51 -7.28 -0.73 2.86
N LYS A 52 -8.20 -1.70 2.77
CA LYS A 52 -7.89 -3.12 3.03
C LYS A 52 -6.89 -3.67 2.00
N SER A 53 -7.02 -3.27 0.73
CA SER A 53 -6.06 -3.62 -0.32
C SER A 53 -4.69 -3.00 -0.07
N HIS A 54 -4.59 -1.72 0.30
CA HIS A 54 -3.31 -1.08 0.66
C HIS A 54 -2.59 -1.79 1.80
N ARG A 55 -3.32 -2.26 2.82
CA ARG A 55 -2.73 -3.05 3.92
C ARG A 55 -2.14 -4.37 3.42
N ARG A 56 -2.81 -5.03 2.47
CA ARG A 56 -2.28 -6.24 1.80
C ARG A 56 -1.08 -5.91 0.92
N GLU A 57 -1.07 -4.77 0.24
CA GLU A 57 0.09 -4.32 -0.54
C GLU A 57 1.31 -4.04 0.36
N PHE A 58 1.13 -3.30 1.46
CA PHE A 58 2.19 -3.02 2.44
C PHE A 58 2.82 -4.30 3.02
N ALA A 59 1.97 -5.30 3.23
CA ALA A 59 2.31 -6.62 3.69
C ALA A 59 3.09 -7.46 2.66
N LEU A 60 2.59 -7.50 1.43
CA LEU A 60 3.01 -8.45 0.40
C LEU A 60 4.19 -7.96 -0.44
N LEU A 61 4.16 -6.69 -0.83
CA LEU A 61 5.12 -6.14 -1.79
C LEU A 61 6.57 -6.20 -1.31
N PRO A 62 6.91 -5.98 -0.02
CA PRO A 62 8.28 -6.17 0.45
C PRO A 62 8.80 -7.60 0.31
N GLU A 63 7.93 -8.61 0.39
CA GLU A 63 8.31 -10.02 0.19
C GLU A 63 8.52 -10.33 -1.30
N LEU A 64 7.60 -9.84 -2.15
CA LEU A 64 7.75 -9.95 -3.60
C LEU A 64 9.04 -9.29 -4.09
N ALA A 65 9.35 -8.08 -3.61
CA ALA A 65 10.54 -7.34 -4.02
C ALA A 65 11.87 -8.05 -3.71
N ARG A 66 11.90 -8.96 -2.73
CA ARG A 66 13.11 -9.73 -2.38
C ARG A 66 13.32 -10.97 -3.25
N THR A 67 12.28 -11.41 -3.97
CA THR A 67 12.29 -12.67 -4.72
C THR A 67 12.24 -12.45 -6.23
N LEU A 68 11.63 -11.36 -6.67
CA LEU A 68 11.52 -11.02 -8.08
C LEU A 68 12.80 -10.35 -8.59
N PRO A 69 13.24 -10.65 -9.83
CA PRO A 69 14.42 -10.02 -10.42
C PRO A 69 14.13 -8.63 -11.02
N PHE A 70 12.90 -8.13 -10.87
CA PHE A 70 12.46 -6.82 -11.35
C PHE A 70 11.88 -6.00 -10.21
N ARG A 71 11.90 -4.67 -10.38
CA ARG A 71 11.44 -3.73 -9.36
C ARG A 71 9.92 -3.75 -9.25
N VAL A 72 9.42 -3.83 -8.02
CA VAL A 72 8.02 -3.58 -7.68
C VAL A 72 7.98 -2.48 -6.60
N PRO A 73 6.86 -1.75 -6.46
CA PRO A 73 6.75 -0.74 -5.41
C PRO A 73 6.98 -1.37 -4.04
N VAL A 74 7.85 -0.78 -3.21
CA VAL A 74 8.06 -1.23 -1.83
C VAL A 74 7.54 -0.14 -0.90
N PRO A 75 6.35 -0.32 -0.29
CA PRO A 75 5.84 0.64 0.66
C PRO A 75 6.72 0.74 1.90
N GLU A 76 7.10 1.96 2.26
CA GLU A 76 7.88 2.25 3.47
C GLU A 76 7.03 2.95 4.53
N PHE A 77 5.99 3.69 4.11
CA PHE A 77 5.06 4.35 5.01
C PHE A 77 3.63 3.87 4.76
N ALA A 78 2.87 3.70 5.84
CA ALA A 78 1.43 3.49 5.80
C ALA A 78 0.80 4.05 7.07
N GLY A 79 -0.45 4.51 6.98
CA GLY A 79 -1.14 5.04 8.14
C GLY A 79 -2.53 5.55 7.82
N ALA A 80 -3.08 6.35 8.72
CA ALA A 80 -4.31 7.08 8.48
C ALA A 80 -4.07 8.56 8.72
N TRP A 81 -4.57 9.40 7.82
CA TRP A 81 -4.56 10.85 7.95
C TRP A 81 -5.99 11.36 7.80
N ALA A 82 -6.48 12.10 8.81
CA ALA A 82 -7.87 12.59 8.87
C ALA A 82 -8.95 11.54 8.50
N GLY A 83 -8.75 10.30 8.95
CA GLY A 83 -9.66 9.18 8.67
C GLY A 83 -9.47 8.49 7.30
N THR A 84 -8.56 8.97 6.46
CA THR A 84 -8.24 8.39 5.15
C THR A 84 -6.94 7.59 5.25
N HIS A 85 -6.98 6.32 4.84
CA HIS A 85 -5.78 5.48 4.83
C HIS A 85 -4.82 5.92 3.72
N TYR A 86 -3.52 5.89 4.00
CA TYR A 86 -2.49 6.16 3.03
C TYR A 86 -1.41 5.08 3.03
N LEU A 87 -0.74 4.97 1.88
CA LEU A 87 0.41 4.13 1.60
C LEU A 87 1.42 4.98 0.83
N ALA A 88 2.71 4.91 1.15
CA ALA A 88 3.74 5.60 0.37
C ALA A 88 4.97 4.72 0.10
N HIS A 89 5.50 4.85 -1.11
CA HIS A 89 6.65 4.11 -1.61
C HIS A 89 7.52 5.02 -2.50
N ARG A 90 8.76 4.60 -2.75
CA ARG A 90 9.63 5.29 -3.72
C ARG A 90 9.09 5.20 -5.13
N THR A 91 9.29 6.26 -5.90
CA THR A 91 9.00 6.28 -7.34
C THR A 91 9.88 5.27 -8.06
N ILE A 92 9.27 4.46 -8.93
CA ILE A 92 10.01 3.60 -9.86
C ILE A 92 10.19 4.38 -11.16
N ALA A 93 11.44 4.66 -11.50
CA ALA A 93 11.76 5.32 -12.76
C ALA A 93 11.32 4.44 -13.94
N GLY A 94 10.58 5.02 -14.87
CA GLY A 94 10.09 4.36 -16.06
C GLY A 94 8.95 5.13 -16.71
N ARG A 95 8.45 4.59 -17.82
CA ARG A 95 7.21 5.06 -18.46
C ARG A 95 6.22 3.89 -18.56
N PRO A 96 4.91 4.17 -18.63
CA PRO A 96 3.95 3.14 -18.98
C PRO A 96 4.30 2.47 -20.33
N LEU A 97 4.00 1.17 -20.41
CA LEU A 97 4.06 0.45 -21.68
C LEU A 97 3.06 1.05 -22.67
N SER A 98 3.46 1.12 -23.93
CA SER A 98 2.71 1.64 -25.07
C SER A 98 2.65 0.58 -26.17
N ALA A 99 1.69 0.72 -27.09
CA ALA A 99 1.62 -0.15 -28.25
C ALA A 99 2.92 -0.06 -29.07
N GLY A 100 3.46 -1.20 -29.46
CA GLY A 100 4.74 -1.29 -30.20
C GLY A 100 5.98 -1.43 -29.33
N ASP A 101 5.86 -1.36 -27.99
CA ASP A 101 6.97 -1.67 -27.10
C ASP A 101 7.40 -3.14 -27.19
N ASP A 102 8.69 -3.40 -27.01
CA ASP A 102 9.20 -4.77 -26.86
C ASP A 102 8.74 -5.36 -25.53
N VAL A 103 7.94 -6.42 -25.64
CA VAL A 103 7.39 -7.18 -24.50
C VAL A 103 7.95 -8.61 -24.44
N SER A 104 9.04 -8.89 -25.15
CA SER A 104 9.67 -10.21 -25.20
C SER A 104 10.04 -10.79 -23.82
N ALA A 105 10.36 -9.93 -22.85
CA ALA A 105 10.67 -10.32 -21.47
C ALA A 105 9.42 -10.64 -20.61
N LEU A 106 8.22 -10.22 -21.02
CA LEU A 106 6.99 -10.33 -20.23
C LEU A 106 6.63 -11.78 -19.86
N PRO A 107 6.71 -12.79 -20.76
CA PRO A 107 6.40 -14.17 -20.40
C PRO A 107 7.30 -14.74 -19.29
N ALA A 108 8.59 -14.40 -19.31
CA ALA A 108 9.52 -14.82 -18.26
C ALA A 108 9.19 -14.13 -16.92
N MET A 109 8.89 -12.83 -16.97
CA MET A 109 8.48 -12.04 -15.81
C MET A 109 7.20 -12.61 -15.14
N LEU A 110 6.18 -12.95 -15.95
CA LEU A 110 4.94 -13.53 -15.45
C LEU A 110 5.14 -14.93 -14.86
N ARG A 111 6.01 -15.77 -15.46
CA ARG A 111 6.36 -17.08 -14.88
C ARG A 111 7.01 -16.93 -13.51
N GLN A 112 7.91 -15.96 -13.34
CA GLN A 112 8.54 -15.68 -12.04
C GLN A 112 7.53 -15.18 -11.01
N LEU A 113 6.61 -14.30 -11.43
CA LEU A 113 5.52 -13.84 -10.56
C LEU A 113 4.60 -15.00 -10.13
N HIS A 114 4.25 -15.91 -11.04
CA HIS A 114 3.41 -17.08 -10.71
C HIS A 114 4.14 -18.15 -9.90
N ALA A 115 5.47 -18.20 -9.98
CA ALA A 115 6.28 -19.10 -9.17
C ALA A 115 6.42 -18.62 -7.72
N PHE A 116 6.10 -17.36 -7.42
CA PHE A 116 6.12 -16.83 -6.07
C PHE A 116 5.11 -17.57 -5.19
N ARG A 117 5.62 -18.26 -4.17
CA ARG A 117 4.80 -18.90 -3.14
C ARG A 117 4.72 -17.98 -1.94
N LEU A 118 3.49 -17.63 -1.57
CA LEU A 118 3.19 -17.04 -0.27
C LEU A 118 3.57 -18.06 0.81
N MET A 119 4.76 -17.94 1.40
CA MET A 119 5.03 -18.65 2.65
C MET A 119 4.05 -18.12 3.71
N GLU A 120 3.39 -19.04 4.40
CA GLU A 120 2.30 -18.83 5.36
C GLU A 120 2.50 -17.60 6.26
N HIS A 121 1.93 -16.48 5.84
CA HIS A 121 1.85 -15.26 6.63
C HIS A 121 0.38 -14.87 6.88
N GLU A 122 -0.57 -15.71 6.46
CA GLU A 122 -2.02 -15.52 6.66
C GLU A 122 -2.38 -15.29 8.13
N SER A 123 -1.65 -15.92 9.06
CA SER A 123 -1.84 -15.78 10.50
C SER A 123 -1.45 -14.40 11.06
N CYS A 124 -0.70 -13.57 10.33
CA CYS A 124 -0.41 -12.18 10.72
C CYS A 124 -1.32 -11.15 10.03
N TRP A 125 -2.04 -11.53 8.99
CA TRP A 125 -2.92 -10.63 8.23
C TRP A 125 -4.35 -10.58 8.79
N GLY A 126 -4.64 -11.42 9.79
CA GLY A 126 -5.91 -11.48 10.51
C GLY A 126 -6.10 -10.26 11.40
N THR A 127 -7.10 -9.44 11.05
CA THR A 127 -7.84 -8.50 11.92
C THR A 127 -7.12 -8.08 13.21
N THR A 128 -6.03 -7.33 13.14
CA THR A 128 -5.74 -6.41 14.25
C THR A 128 -6.82 -5.35 14.21
N GLU A 129 -7.93 -5.65 14.89
CA GLU A 129 -8.64 -4.60 15.60
C GLU A 129 -7.59 -3.87 16.45
N PRO A 130 -7.57 -2.55 16.39
CA PRO A 130 -6.59 -1.80 17.13
C PRO A 130 -6.80 -1.99 18.63
N SER A 131 -5.85 -2.66 19.28
CA SER A 131 -5.81 -2.69 20.74
C SER A 131 -5.65 -1.26 21.26
N LYS A 132 -6.38 -0.92 22.32
CA LYS A 132 -6.48 0.42 22.93
C LYS A 132 -5.15 0.99 23.44
N THR A 133 -4.04 0.27 23.34
CA THR A 133 -2.77 0.60 23.99
C THR A 133 -1.65 0.97 23.02
N GLY A 134 -1.91 1.04 21.71
CA GLY A 134 -0.86 1.31 20.73
C GLY A 134 0.22 0.21 20.66
N ARG A 135 0.02 -0.91 21.36
CA ARG A 135 0.75 -2.16 21.12
C ARG A 135 -0.07 -3.04 20.17
N PRO A 136 0.57 -3.77 19.24
CA PRO A 136 -0.09 -4.90 18.61
C PRO A 136 -0.60 -5.83 19.72
N SER A 137 -1.88 -6.21 19.66
CA SER A 137 -2.42 -7.24 20.54
C SER A 137 -1.61 -8.51 20.34
N THR A 138 -1.09 -9.07 21.43
CA THR A 138 -0.45 -10.39 21.47
C THR A 138 -1.46 -11.52 21.57
N ASP A 139 -2.77 -11.23 21.55
CA ASP A 139 -3.81 -12.17 21.99
C ASP A 139 -4.13 -13.28 20.97
N GLY A 140 -3.39 -13.34 19.87
CA GLY A 140 -3.36 -14.50 18.95
C GLY A 140 -1.96 -15.06 18.67
N CYS A 141 -0.91 -14.48 19.27
CA CYS A 141 0.47 -14.92 19.10
C CYS A 141 1.00 -15.36 20.46
N ALA A 142 1.05 -16.67 20.70
CA ALA A 142 1.86 -17.22 21.79
C ALA A 142 3.25 -16.58 21.70
N ALA A 143 3.62 -15.82 22.73
CA ALA A 143 4.77 -14.94 22.74
C ALA A 143 6.02 -15.67 22.20
N GLY A 144 6.49 -15.25 21.02
CA GLY A 144 7.73 -15.74 20.42
C GLY A 144 7.63 -16.85 19.38
N SER A 145 6.45 -17.42 19.07
CA SER A 145 6.37 -18.51 18.07
C SER A 145 6.37 -18.03 16.62
N CYS A 146 5.88 -16.82 16.33
CA CYS A 146 5.84 -16.31 14.96
C CYS A 146 7.16 -15.61 14.58
N ARG A 147 7.75 -16.02 13.44
CA ARG A 147 8.96 -15.40 12.84
C ARG A 147 8.80 -13.89 12.60
N CYS A 148 7.55 -13.41 12.44
CA CYS A 148 7.19 -12.01 12.26
C CYS A 148 7.51 -11.13 13.49
N CYS A 149 7.27 -11.62 14.72
CA CYS A 149 7.60 -10.87 15.95
C CYS A 149 9.11 -10.84 16.25
N ARG A 150 9.89 -11.80 15.74
CA ARG A 150 11.36 -11.83 15.94
C ARG A 150 12.10 -10.86 15.02
N ARG A 151 11.51 -10.44 13.90
CA ARG A 151 12.05 -9.38 13.05
C ARG A 151 11.57 -8.03 13.60
N ARG A 152 12.47 -7.35 14.30
CA ARG A 152 12.31 -6.04 14.94
C ARG A 152 11.62 -5.04 13.99
N TRP A 153 10.37 -4.67 14.28
CA TRP A 153 9.69 -3.56 13.62
C TRP A 153 10.47 -2.26 13.84
N PRO A 154 10.68 -1.40 12.82
CA PRO A 154 11.38 -0.13 13.00
C PRO A 154 10.60 0.79 13.97
N ARG A 155 11.35 1.36 14.93
CA ARG A 155 10.91 1.91 16.22
C ARG A 155 10.04 3.20 16.21
N ARG A 156 9.42 3.63 15.12
CA ARG A 156 8.77 4.97 15.07
C ARG A 156 7.34 4.92 14.56
N LEU A 157 6.39 4.49 15.38
CA LEU A 157 4.96 4.72 15.15
C LEU A 157 4.30 5.02 16.50
N ALA A 158 3.95 6.29 16.75
CA ALA A 158 3.07 6.69 17.83
C ALA A 158 1.71 7.05 17.24
N TRP A 159 0.63 6.52 17.83
CA TRP A 159 -0.72 6.60 17.29
C TRP A 159 -1.66 7.27 18.31
N ASN A 160 -2.46 8.24 17.86
CA ASN A 160 -3.47 8.94 18.68
C ASN A 160 -4.88 8.43 18.32
N SER A 161 -5.66 8.03 19.33
CA SER A 161 -6.97 7.39 19.20
C SER A 161 -8.13 8.25 19.71
N THR A 162 -9.22 8.33 18.94
CA THR A 162 -10.58 8.68 19.42
C THR A 162 -11.56 7.56 19.06
N ARG A 163 -12.50 7.31 19.99
CA ARG A 163 -13.27 6.06 20.23
C ARG A 163 -14.43 5.81 19.26
N SER A 164 -14.71 4.52 19.01
CA SER A 164 -16.05 3.87 18.92
C SER A 164 -15.89 2.33 18.91
N SER A 165 -16.79 1.59 19.58
CA SER A 165 -16.76 0.11 19.77
C SER A 165 -17.42 -0.69 18.62
N PRO A 166 -17.17 -2.02 18.47
CA PRO A 166 -17.73 -2.85 17.39
C PRO A 166 -18.77 -3.89 17.87
N PRO A 167 -19.53 -4.54 16.94
CA PRO A 167 -20.15 -5.84 17.18
C PRO A 167 -19.56 -6.99 16.35
N THR A 168 -19.87 -8.20 16.82
CA THR A 168 -19.26 -9.52 16.61
C THR A 168 -19.73 -10.34 15.39
N SER A 169 -18.83 -11.24 14.97
CA SER A 169 -19.01 -12.56 14.31
C SER A 169 -18.72 -12.71 12.78
N PRO A 170 -18.13 -13.86 12.35
CA PRO A 170 -17.42 -14.00 11.08
C PRO A 170 -18.10 -14.96 10.08
N ARG A 171 -18.00 -14.68 8.77
CA ARG A 171 -18.11 -15.72 7.73
C ARG A 171 -17.12 -15.49 6.58
N HIS A 172 -16.43 -16.59 6.26
CA HIS A 172 -15.39 -16.82 5.25
C HIS A 172 -15.72 -16.28 3.87
N TRP A 173 -14.75 -15.67 3.17
CA TRP A 173 -14.62 -15.73 1.70
C TRP A 173 -13.15 -15.50 1.27
N CYS A 174 -12.61 -16.46 0.52
CA CYS A 174 -11.41 -16.36 -0.31
C CYS A 174 -11.60 -15.30 -1.41
N ILE A 175 -10.53 -14.63 -1.87
CA ILE A 175 -10.45 -14.09 -3.23
C ILE A 175 -8.99 -13.85 -3.64
N VAL A 176 -8.68 -14.40 -4.81
CA VAL A 176 -7.47 -14.28 -5.63
C VAL A 176 -7.69 -13.13 -6.64
N ILE A 177 -6.59 -12.50 -7.08
CA ILE A 177 -6.43 -11.61 -8.24
C ILE A 177 -6.98 -10.18 -8.09
N TRP A 178 -6.08 -9.20 -8.02
CA TRP A 178 -6.32 -7.83 -8.53
C TRP A 178 -4.97 -7.09 -8.70
N TRP A 179 -4.36 -7.24 -9.88
CA TRP A 179 -3.16 -6.49 -10.29
C TRP A 179 -3.21 -6.13 -11.77
N LEU A 180 -4.35 -5.59 -12.22
CA LEU A 180 -4.55 -4.99 -13.54
C LEU A 180 -5.54 -3.83 -13.42
N SER A 181 -5.05 -2.64 -13.06
CA SER A 181 -5.78 -1.36 -13.22
C SER A 181 -4.81 -0.18 -13.15
N ILE A 182 -3.78 -0.20 -13.99
CA ILE A 182 -3.06 1.00 -14.43
C ILE A 182 -2.92 0.90 -15.95
N SER A 183 -4.05 1.04 -16.63
CA SER A 183 -4.13 1.33 -18.06
C SER A 183 -5.26 2.35 -18.23
N TRP A 184 -5.14 3.21 -19.24
CA TRP A 184 -5.99 4.36 -19.58
C TRP A 184 -5.58 5.69 -18.94
N TRP A 185 -4.59 6.35 -19.55
CA TRP A 185 -4.57 7.81 -19.66
C TRP A 185 -4.36 8.19 -21.13
N THR A 186 -5.37 8.86 -21.70
CA THR A 186 -5.33 9.47 -23.03
C THR A 186 -4.61 10.82 -22.98
N PRO A 187 -3.91 11.22 -24.06
CA PRO A 187 -3.40 12.57 -24.21
C PRO A 187 -4.50 13.50 -24.71
N THR A 188 -4.77 14.58 -23.99
CA THR A 188 -5.40 15.77 -24.57
C THR A 188 -4.33 16.54 -25.36
N ALA A 189 -4.31 16.37 -26.69
CA ALA A 189 -3.67 17.32 -27.59
C ALA A 189 -4.52 17.45 -28.86
N ARG A 190 -4.80 18.71 -29.19
CA ARG A 190 -5.77 19.19 -30.16
C ARG A 190 -5.34 18.92 -31.61
N TRP A 191 -6.33 18.73 -32.47
CA TRP A 191 -6.22 18.82 -33.92
C TRP A 191 -5.76 20.22 -34.35
N ALA A 192 -4.77 20.25 -35.25
CA ALA A 192 -4.61 21.26 -36.28
C ALA A 192 -4.46 20.48 -37.60
#